data_AF-A0A843CVT2-F1
#
_entry.id   AF-A0A843CVT2-F1
#
_cell.length_a   1.000
_cell.length_b   1.000
_cell.length_c   1.000
_cell.angle_alpha   90.00
_cell.angle_beta   90.00
_cell.angle_gamma   90.00
#
_symmetry.space_group_name_H-M   'P 1'
#
loop_
_entity.id
_entity.type
_entity.pdbx_description
1 polymer ?
#
loop_
_entity_poly.entity_id
_entity_poly.type
_entity_poly.pdbx_seq_one_letter_code
_entity_poly.pdbx_strand_id
1 'polypeptide(L)'
;MLPEITQIILAFAVSFILYVTIDVLAGLPKAGGVCGAAAIGEAVKESGGDLNGGYMLGNIVCSPDASAGTLLAACGVFLFGLPGGLIAAVFVYVGNRICSDKGYAGTAGALVATAVIYAL
;
A
#
# COMPACT_ATOMS: atom_id res chain seq x y z
N MET A 1 28.74 5.11 9.71
CA MET A 1 28.61 5.01 8.23
C MET A 1 28.39 3.59 7.73
N LEU A 2 29.41 2.70 7.72
CA LEU A 2 29.21 1.29 7.27
C LEU A 2 28.05 0.54 7.97
N PRO A 3 27.88 0.60 9.32
CA PRO A 3 26.75 -0.05 9.97
C PRO A 3 25.39 0.61 9.64
N GLU A 4 25.34 1.93 9.43
CA GLU A 4 24.11 2.63 9.03
C GLU A 4 23.67 2.23 7.62
N ILE A 5 24.61 2.13 6.68
CA ILE A 5 24.30 1.70 5.30
C ILE A 5 23.76 0.27 5.31
N THR A 6 24.36 -0.63 6.09
CA THR A 6 23.87 -2.00 6.24
C THR A 6 22.45 -2.04 6.80
N GLN A 7 22.15 -1.21 7.81
CA GLN A 7 20.80 -1.10 8.38
C GLN A 7 19.78 -0.58 7.36
N ILE A 8 20.15 0.41 6.53
CA ILE A 8 19.29 0.92 5.46
C ILE A 8 19.00 -0.17 4.43
N ILE A 9 20.02 -0.92 4.01
CA ILE A 9 19.85 -2.03 3.07
C ILE A 9 18.93 -3.12 3.64
N LEU A 10 19.11 -3.47 4.92
CA LEU A 10 18.25 -4.46 5.58
C LEU A 10 16.81 -3.94 5.73
N ALA A 11 16.63 -2.69 6.13
CA ALA A 11 15.30 -2.08 6.25
C ALA A 11 14.60 -2.03 4.88
N PHE A 12 15.32 -1.68 3.81
CA PHE A 12 14.81 -1.73 2.45
C PHE A 12 14.40 -3.15 2.06
N ALA A 13 15.27 -4.15 2.27
CA ALA A 13 14.98 -5.54 1.91
C ALA A 13 13.76 -6.08 2.65
N VAL A 14 13.67 -5.86 3.97
CA VAL A 14 12.53 -6.28 4.79
C VAL A 14 11.25 -5.59 4.33
N SER A 15 11.28 -4.28 4.16
CA SER A 15 10.10 -3.51 3.71
C SER A 15 9.64 -3.97 2.33
N PHE A 16 10.59 -4.17 1.40
CA PHE A 16 10.32 -4.62 0.04
C PHE A 16 9.67 -6.00 0.00
N ILE A 17 10.26 -6.97 0.69
CA ILE A 17 9.71 -8.33 0.79
C ILE A 17 8.30 -8.27 1.38
N LEU A 18 8.09 -7.45 2.41
CA LEU A 18 6.83 -7.38 3.14
C LEU A 18 5.70 -6.81 2.26
N TYR A 19 5.89 -5.64 1.63
CA TYR A 19 4.81 -5.07 0.81
C TYR A 19 4.58 -5.90 -0.45
N VAL A 20 5.63 -6.40 -1.12
CA VAL A 20 5.48 -7.24 -2.33
C VAL A 20 4.70 -8.51 -2.00
N THR A 21 5.01 -9.14 -0.87
CA THR A 21 4.27 -10.34 -0.42
C THR A 21 2.80 -10.01 -0.19
N ILE A 22 2.50 -8.89 0.47
CA ILE A 22 1.11 -8.49 0.77
C ILE A 22 0.35 -8.15 -0.52
N ASP A 23 0.95 -7.42 -1.45
CA ASP A 23 0.32 -7.08 -2.74
C ASP A 23 0.04 -8.32 -3.59
N VAL A 24 0.99 -9.27 -3.63
CA VAL A 24 0.81 -10.53 -4.36
C VAL A 24 -0.28 -11.39 -3.72
N LEU A 25 -0.33 -11.48 -2.39
CA LEU A 25 -1.36 -12.25 -1.68
C LEU A 25 -2.74 -11.60 -1.75
N ALA A 26 -2.81 -10.28 -1.70
CA ALA A 26 -4.07 -9.53 -1.82
C ALA A 26 -4.62 -9.54 -3.26
N GLY A 27 -3.76 -9.77 -4.25
CA GLY A 27 -4.10 -9.87 -5.65
C GLY A 27 -4.24 -8.49 -6.31
N LEU A 28 -3.59 -8.33 -7.45
CA LEU A 28 -3.65 -7.08 -8.21
C LEU A 28 -5.02 -6.94 -8.92
N PRO A 29 -5.68 -5.77 -8.83
CA PRO A 29 -7.00 -5.55 -9.42
C PRO A 29 -6.93 -5.51 -10.95
N LYS A 30 -7.73 -6.35 -11.60
CA LYS A 30 -7.76 -6.52 -13.08
C LYS A 30 -8.90 -5.78 -13.79
N ALA A 31 -9.75 -5.09 -13.04
CA ALA A 31 -10.86 -4.30 -13.56
C ALA A 31 -11.03 -3.04 -12.71
N GLY A 32 -11.55 -1.96 -13.28
CA GLY A 32 -11.85 -0.74 -12.53
C GLY A 32 -12.87 -1.03 -11.41
N GLY A 33 -12.44 -0.89 -10.16
CA GLY A 33 -13.29 -1.12 -8.99
C GLY A 33 -13.19 -0.02 -7.94
N VAL A 34 -12.15 0.80 -8.03
CA VAL A 34 -11.83 1.88 -7.09
C VAL A 34 -12.29 3.21 -7.69
N CYS A 35 -12.76 4.12 -6.84
CA CYS A 35 -13.23 5.44 -7.25
C CYS A 35 -12.14 6.17 -8.05
N GLY A 36 -12.46 6.57 -9.29
CA GLY A 36 -11.50 7.25 -10.18
C GLY A 36 -10.69 6.34 -11.11
N ALA A 37 -10.63 5.02 -10.84
CA ALA A 37 -9.89 4.09 -11.69
C ALA A 37 -10.45 4.01 -13.12
N ALA A 38 -11.78 4.13 -13.28
CA ALA A 38 -12.43 4.14 -14.58
C ALA A 38 -12.04 5.36 -15.42
N ALA A 39 -11.98 6.55 -14.81
CA ALA A 39 -11.60 7.78 -15.49
C ALA A 39 -10.15 7.71 -16.02
N ILE A 40 -9.24 7.11 -15.24
CA ILE A 40 -7.86 6.87 -15.69
C ILE A 40 -7.83 5.85 -16.83
N GLY A 41 -8.59 4.76 -16.72
CA GLY A 41 -8.71 3.77 -17.80
C GLY A 41 -9.21 4.37 -19.11
N GLU A 42 -10.26 5.19 -19.05
CA GLU A 42 -10.81 5.88 -20.21
C GLU A 42 -9.82 6.88 -20.81
N ALA A 43 -9.14 7.69 -19.99
CA ALA A 43 -8.13 8.64 -20.45
C ALA A 43 -6.93 7.94 -21.14
N VAL A 44 -6.50 6.79 -20.61
CA VAL A 44 -5.45 5.96 -21.24
C VAL A 44 -5.92 5.42 -22.59
N LYS A 45 -7.16 4.95 -22.69
CA LYS A 45 -7.75 4.47 -23.94
C LYS A 45 -7.89 5.60 -24.98
N GLU A 46 -8.35 6.78 -24.57
CA GLU A 46 -8.44 7.96 -25.46
C GLU A 46 -7.07 8.40 -25.99
N SER A 47 -6.02 8.17 -25.19
CA SER A 47 -4.62 8.40 -25.59
C SER A 47 -4.03 7.27 -26.46
N GLY A 48 -4.83 6.25 -26.83
CA GLY A 48 -4.42 5.12 -27.65
C GLY A 48 -3.77 3.95 -26.90
N GLY A 49 -3.85 3.92 -25.56
CA GLY A 49 -3.33 2.85 -24.71
C GLY A 49 -4.29 1.68 -24.48
N ASP A 50 -3.82 0.64 -23.77
CA ASP A 50 -4.64 -0.50 -23.38
C ASP A 50 -5.56 -0.16 -22.19
N LEU A 51 -6.85 -0.46 -22.34
CA LEU A 51 -7.87 -0.14 -21.34
C LEU A 51 -7.67 -0.92 -20.03
N ASN A 52 -7.27 -2.19 -20.10
CA ASN A 52 -7.07 -3.01 -18.90
C ASN A 52 -5.84 -2.56 -18.12
N GLY A 53 -4.76 -2.21 -18.82
CA GLY A 53 -3.58 -1.56 -18.24
C GLY A 53 -3.92 -0.22 -17.61
N GLY A 54 -4.78 0.58 -18.25
CA GLY A 54 -5.31 1.83 -17.70
C GLY A 54 -6.12 1.63 -16.42
N TYR A 55 -6.97 0.61 -16.35
CA TYR A 55 -7.68 0.25 -15.11
C TYR A 55 -6.74 -0.21 -14.01
N MET A 56 -5.73 -1.03 -14.33
CA MET A 56 -4.72 -1.44 -13.35
C MET A 56 -3.99 -0.23 -12.75
N LEU A 57 -3.52 0.69 -13.60
CA LEU A 57 -2.92 1.95 -13.18
C LEU A 57 -3.88 2.77 -12.30
N GLY A 58 -5.13 2.91 -12.75
CA GLY A 58 -6.14 3.66 -12.02
C GLY A 58 -6.42 3.08 -10.63
N ASN A 59 -6.50 1.76 -10.50
CA ASN A 59 -6.69 1.12 -9.20
C ASN A 59 -5.47 1.27 -8.29
N ILE A 60 -4.25 1.22 -8.82
CA ILE A 60 -3.03 1.44 -8.03
C ILE A 60 -2.97 2.87 -7.51
N VAL A 61 -3.27 3.85 -8.35
CA VAL A 61 -3.20 5.28 -7.98
C VAL A 61 -4.32 5.68 -7.02
N CYS A 62 -5.52 5.13 -7.20
CA CYS A 62 -6.69 5.53 -6.44
C CYS A 62 -6.91 4.69 -5.17
N SER A 63 -6.23 3.56 -5.00
CA SER A 63 -6.39 2.71 -3.81
C SER A 63 -5.25 2.88 -2.81
N PRO A 64 -5.53 2.80 -1.49
CA PRO A 64 -4.47 2.59 -0.50
C PRO A 64 -3.91 1.16 -0.60
N ASP A 65 -2.80 1.05 -1.31
CA ASP A 65 -2.05 -0.19 -1.52
C ASP A 65 -1.25 -0.63 -0.28
N ALA A 66 -0.64 -1.82 -0.34
CA ALA A 66 0.16 -2.31 0.78
C ALA A 66 1.36 -1.39 1.07
N SER A 67 1.93 -0.74 0.06
CA SER A 67 3.07 0.17 0.26
C SER A 67 2.67 1.43 1.07
N ALA A 68 1.53 2.05 0.77
CA ALA A 68 1.00 3.16 1.56
C ALA A 68 0.69 2.74 3.00
N GLY A 69 0.12 1.55 3.18
CA GLY A 69 -0.18 1.00 4.51
C GLY A 69 1.07 0.75 5.35
N THR A 70 2.07 0.09 4.78
CA THR A 70 3.33 -0.23 5.47
C THR A 70 4.12 1.03 5.83
N LEU A 71 4.16 2.02 4.93
CA LEU A 71 4.81 3.30 5.18
C LEU A 71 4.14 4.08 6.31
N LEU A 72 2.81 4.22 6.27
CA LEU A 72 2.09 4.98 7.29
C LEU A 72 2.21 4.34 8.68
N ALA A 73 2.19 3.00 8.74
CA ALA A 73 2.44 2.27 9.97
C ALA A 73 3.87 2.47 10.49
N ALA A 74 4.88 2.44 9.61
CA ALA A 74 6.26 2.71 10.01
C ALA A 74 6.41 4.12 10.61
N CYS A 75 5.89 5.15 9.94
CA CYS A 75 5.87 6.50 10.48
C CYS A 75 5.13 6.58 11.82
N GLY A 76 3.96 5.93 11.92
CA GLY A 76 3.16 5.89 13.14
C GLY A 76 3.92 5.25 14.31
N VAL A 77 4.55 4.10 14.09
CA VAL A 77 5.31 3.39 15.13
C VAL A 77 6.55 4.16 15.56
N PHE A 78 7.31 4.74 14.62
CA PHE A 78 8.50 5.51 14.97
C PHE A 78 8.19 6.84 15.67
N LEU A 79 7.02 7.45 15.44
CA LEU A 79 6.63 8.71 16.08
C LEU A 79 5.88 8.51 17.41
N PHE A 80 4.99 7.52 17.48
CA PHE A 80 4.03 7.36 18.58
C PHE A 80 4.02 5.95 19.20
N GLY A 81 4.96 5.09 18.81
CA GLY A 81 5.02 3.70 19.26
C GLY A 81 3.89 2.84 18.68
N LEU A 82 3.66 1.67 19.28
CA LEU A 82 2.63 0.72 18.84
C LEU A 82 1.24 1.34 18.57
N PRO A 83 0.72 2.28 19.39
CA PRO A 83 -0.55 2.95 19.11
C PRO A 83 -0.56 3.68 17.76
N GLY A 84 0.55 4.28 17.35
CA GLY A 84 0.65 4.99 16.07
C GLY A 84 0.48 4.07 14.86
N GLY A 85 1.03 2.85 14.92
CA GLY A 85 0.84 1.83 13.89
C GLY A 85 -0.61 1.34 13.78
N LEU A 86 -1.28 1.17 14.93
CA LEU A 86 -2.70 0.79 14.97
C LEU A 86 -3.61 1.92 14.44
N ILE A 87 -3.31 3.17 14.78
CA ILE A 87 -4.02 4.35 14.24
C ILE A 87 -3.84 4.42 12.71
N ALA A 88 -2.62 4.18 12.22
CA ALA A 88 -2.36 4.11 10.78
C ALA A 88 -3.20 3.04 10.10
N ALA A 89 -3.32 1.84 10.68
CA ALA A 89 -4.19 0.78 10.14
C ALA A 89 -5.66 1.20 10.06
N VAL A 90 -6.17 1.92 11.07
CA VAL A 90 -7.54 2.46 11.05
C VAL A 90 -7.71 3.50 9.95
N PHE A 91 -6.77 4.44 9.80
CA PHE A 91 -6.84 5.44 8.73
C PHE A 91 -6.78 4.83 7.35
N VAL A 92 -5.91 3.83 7.13
CA VAL A 92 -5.83 3.12 5.86
C VAL A 92 -7.12 2.36 5.58
N TYR A 93 -7.69 1.68 6.59
CA TYR A 93 -8.99 1.02 6.45
C TYR A 93 -10.11 2.00 6.04
N VAL A 94 -10.17 3.16 6.68
CA VAL A 94 -11.14 4.22 6.32
C VAL A 94 -10.89 4.72 4.91
N GLY A 95 -9.63 4.94 4.54
CA GLY A 95 -9.20 5.30 3.18
C GLY A 95 -9.69 4.30 2.14
N ASN A 96 -9.54 3.00 2.38
CA ASN A 96 -10.02 1.95 1.47
C ASN A 96 -11.52 2.12 1.19
N ARG A 97 -12.32 2.44 2.22
CA ARG A 97 -13.77 2.63 2.05
C ARG A 97 -14.12 3.89 1.29
N ILE A 98 -13.41 4.99 1.57
CA ILE A 98 -13.59 6.24 0.82
C ILE A 98 -13.27 6.02 -0.67
N CYS A 99 -12.19 5.29 -0.95
CA CYS A 99 -11.80 4.94 -2.31
C CYS A 99 -12.67 3.83 -2.95
N SER A 100 -13.66 3.29 -2.23
CA SER A 100 -14.45 2.12 -2.67
C SER A 100 -13.61 0.88 -3.00
N ASP A 101 -12.41 0.77 -2.42
CA ASP A 101 -11.63 -0.45 -2.50
C ASP A 101 -12.22 -1.51 -1.56
N LYS A 102 -12.50 -2.69 -2.15
CA LYS A 102 -12.95 -3.89 -1.44
C LYS A 102 -11.78 -4.67 -0.85
N GLY A 103 -10.56 -4.40 -1.32
CA GLY A 103 -9.32 -4.99 -0.85
C GLY A 103 -8.92 -4.52 0.55
N TYR A 104 -8.03 -5.29 1.15
CA TYR A 104 -7.45 -5.03 2.46
C TYR A 104 -5.92 -4.94 2.41
N ALA A 105 -5.33 -4.79 1.22
CA ALA A 105 -3.88 -4.77 1.02
C ALA A 105 -3.20 -3.71 1.90
N GLY A 106 -3.67 -2.46 1.84
CA GLY A 106 -3.16 -1.38 2.69
C GLY A 106 -3.35 -1.63 4.19
N THR A 107 -4.54 -2.06 4.62
CA THR A 107 -4.79 -2.32 6.05
C THR A 107 -3.94 -3.48 6.58
N ALA A 108 -3.80 -4.56 5.80
CA ALA A 108 -2.91 -5.68 6.12
C ALA A 108 -1.45 -5.22 6.15
N GLY A 109 -1.03 -4.41 5.17
CA GLY A 109 0.27 -3.74 5.14
C GLY A 109 0.57 -3.00 6.44
N ALA A 110 -0.38 -2.17 6.89
CA ALA A 110 -0.23 -1.40 8.12
C ALA A 110 -0.12 -2.29 9.37
N LEU A 111 -0.97 -3.31 9.51
CA LEU A 111 -0.96 -4.21 10.66
C LEU A 111 0.32 -5.06 10.71
N VAL A 112 0.73 -5.63 9.58
CA VAL A 112 1.91 -6.50 9.49
C VAL A 112 3.18 -5.67 9.71
N ALA A 113 3.29 -4.47 9.11
CA ALA A 113 4.42 -3.57 9.35
C ALA A 113 4.50 -3.15 10.82
N THR A 114 3.36 -2.81 11.45
CA THR A 114 3.30 -2.49 12.88
C THR A 114 3.84 -3.63 13.73
N ALA A 115 3.41 -4.88 13.45
CA ALA A 115 3.87 -6.06 14.19
C ALA A 115 5.36 -6.33 13.98
N VAL A 116 5.86 -6.22 12.74
CA VAL A 116 7.27 -6.46 12.42
C VAL A 116 8.17 -5.42 13.07
N ILE A 117 7.82 -4.13 12.99
CA ILE A 117 8.62 -3.05 13.60
C ILE A 117 8.60 -3.15 15.12
N TYR A 118 7.48 -3.56 15.72
CA TYR A 118 7.42 -3.75 17.18
C TYR A 118 8.21 -4.97 17.67
N ALA A 119 8.36 -5.99 16.82
CA ALA A 119 9.07 -7.23 17.16
C ALA A 119 10.60 -7.15 16.94
N LEU A 120 11.07 -6.15 16.18
CA LEU A 120 12.48 -5.86 15.92
C LEU A 120 13.04 -4.86 16.93
#